data_AF-A0A6G0QX18-F1
#
_entry.id   AF-A0A6G0QX18-F1
#
_cell.length_a   1.000
_cell.length_b   1.000
_cell.length_c   1.000
_cell.angle_alpha   90.00
_cell.angle_beta   90.00
_cell.angle_gamma   90.00
#
_symmetry.space_group_name_H-M   'P 1'
#
loop_
_entity.id
_entity.type
_entity.pdbx_description
1 polymer ?
#
loop_
_entity_poly.entity_id
_entity_poly.type
_entity_poly.pdbx_seq_one_letter_code
_entity_poly.pdbx_strand_id
1 'polypeptide(L)'
;MGETGFTNITDPPKPRSSLSKTAMSSIDNLLRPAEGTKEMQVFRLMHRLAVFTVAVLCVMISLESFSTAVVILRGQVSRDLPIEVYSANLITDYAGTATIKESPLILQVLEGSTSPQNNSVYLETPSAHSHTGCSNVANYNHGMYDNDYLRFIFSSLQARASYNISYLTELELIAPVVDCTFELLVLGDQTVLSVYYLVRNKGDPDQ
;
A
#
# COMPACT_ATOMS: atom_id res chain seq x y z
N MET A 1 49.41 95.35 -3.08
CA MET A 1 50.08 96.37 -3.91
C MET A 1 49.97 95.91 -5.35
N GLY A 2 49.28 96.70 -6.20
CA GLY A 2 49.05 96.47 -7.64
C GLY A 2 47.96 95.42 -7.91
N GLU A 3 46.69 95.72 -8.23
CA GLU A 3 46.08 96.56 -9.28
C GLU A 3 46.33 96.15 -10.74
N THR A 4 45.26 96.33 -11.53
CA THR A 4 45.06 96.25 -13.00
C THR A 4 44.69 94.84 -13.52
N GLY A 5 43.50 94.56 -14.06
CA GLY A 5 42.64 95.33 -15.00
C GLY A 5 43.16 95.10 -16.42
N PHE A 6 42.42 94.73 -17.46
CA PHE A 6 41.01 94.80 -17.84
C PHE A 6 40.89 94.02 -19.19
N THR A 7 39.74 93.42 -19.56
CA THR A 7 39.02 93.60 -20.86
C THR A 7 37.95 92.53 -21.12
N ASN A 8 36.69 92.99 -21.11
CA ASN A 8 35.53 92.75 -21.98
C ASN A 8 35.26 91.36 -22.61
N ILE A 9 34.15 90.69 -22.21
CA ILE A 9 32.78 90.72 -22.80
C ILE A 9 32.72 90.06 -24.19
N THR A 10 32.02 88.91 -24.33
CA THR A 10 30.68 88.77 -24.96
C THR A 10 30.29 87.28 -25.08
N ASP A 11 29.01 87.01 -24.86
CA ASP A 11 28.15 85.92 -25.37
C ASP A 11 27.77 84.69 -24.49
N PRO A 12 26.47 84.30 -24.50
CA PRO A 12 25.92 83.24 -23.66
C PRO A 12 26.08 81.85 -24.31
N PRO A 13 26.24 80.77 -23.53
CA PRO A 13 26.28 79.44 -24.10
C PRO A 13 24.87 78.94 -24.43
N LYS A 14 24.66 78.72 -25.74
CA LYS A 14 23.60 77.94 -26.38
C LYS A 14 23.40 76.56 -25.71
N PRO A 15 22.16 76.07 -25.51
CA PRO A 15 21.95 74.76 -24.90
C PRO A 15 22.31 73.67 -25.91
N ARG A 16 23.41 72.95 -25.68
CA ARG A 16 23.75 71.73 -26.43
C ARG A 16 23.13 70.52 -25.74
N SER A 17 22.02 70.05 -26.30
CA SER A 17 21.50 68.71 -26.11
C SER A 17 22.59 67.67 -26.41
N SER A 18 23.12 67.04 -25.35
CA SER A 18 24.12 65.97 -25.46
C SER A 18 23.73 64.72 -24.66
N LEU A 19 22.43 64.42 -24.57
CA LEU A 19 21.95 63.06 -24.29
C LEU A 19 21.54 62.42 -25.62
N SER A 20 22.47 61.81 -26.35
CA SER A 20 22.12 61.30 -27.69
C SER A 20 22.86 60.04 -28.16
N LYS A 21 23.77 59.41 -27.41
CA LYS A 21 24.47 58.22 -27.98
C LYS A 21 24.54 57.01 -27.07
N THR A 22 24.63 57.21 -25.76
CA THR A 22 24.83 56.08 -24.82
C THR A 22 23.51 55.41 -24.41
N ALA A 23 22.41 56.16 -24.29
CA ALA A 23 21.11 55.58 -23.92
C ALA A 23 20.46 54.80 -25.08
N MET A 24 20.72 55.22 -26.32
CA MET A 24 20.12 54.60 -27.51
C MET A 24 20.81 53.28 -27.88
N SER A 25 22.13 53.14 -27.62
CA SER A 25 22.84 51.86 -27.81
C SER A 25 22.48 50.80 -26.76
N SER A 26 21.98 51.21 -25.60
CA SER A 26 21.60 50.29 -24.52
C SER A 26 20.24 49.62 -24.76
N ILE A 27 19.34 50.26 -25.52
CA ILE A 27 18.02 49.71 -25.85
C ILE A 27 18.12 48.75 -27.05
N ASP A 28 18.98 49.06 -28.03
CA ASP A 28 19.22 48.18 -29.20
C ASP A 28 19.84 46.82 -28.80
N ASN A 29 20.58 46.76 -27.69
CA ASN A 29 21.15 45.51 -27.18
C ASN A 29 20.17 44.68 -26.33
N LEU A 30 19.05 45.27 -25.88
CA LEU A 30 18.00 44.57 -25.15
C LEU A 30 16.93 43.94 -26.06
N LEU A 31 16.86 44.37 -27.33
CA LEU A 31 15.92 43.86 -28.34
C LEU A 31 16.59 42.97 -29.40
N ARG A 32 17.80 42.47 -29.16
CA ARG A 32 18.37 41.41 -29.99
C ARG A 32 17.81 40.07 -29.51
N PRO A 33 17.04 39.33 -30.33
CA PRO A 33 16.73 37.94 -29.99
C PRO A 33 18.08 37.23 -29.89
N ALA A 34 18.35 36.62 -28.74
CA ALA A 34 19.58 35.87 -28.55
C ALA A 34 19.70 34.86 -29.70
N GLU A 35 20.68 35.07 -30.58
CA GLU A 35 21.12 34.07 -31.56
C GLU A 35 21.78 32.95 -30.75
N GLY A 36 20.94 32.14 -30.11
CA GLY A 36 21.36 30.83 -29.64
C GLY A 36 21.89 30.09 -30.86
N THR A 37 23.11 29.56 -30.74
CA THR A 37 23.69 28.67 -31.75
C THR A 37 22.64 27.65 -32.19
N LYS A 38 22.61 27.31 -33.49
CA LYS A 38 21.59 26.42 -34.07
C LYS A 38 21.39 25.14 -33.23
N GLU A 39 22.45 24.67 -32.58
CA GLU A 39 22.46 23.55 -31.63
C GLU A 39 21.60 23.79 -30.37
N MET A 40 21.65 24.98 -29.76
CA MET A 40 20.85 25.36 -28.60
C MET A 40 19.36 25.48 -28.96
N GLN A 41 19.05 25.93 -30.18
CA GLN A 41 17.68 25.98 -30.69
C GLN A 41 17.14 24.56 -30.97
N VAL A 42 17.94 23.70 -31.60
CA VAL A 42 17.59 22.29 -31.87
C VAL A 42 17.41 21.51 -30.57
N PHE A 43 18.30 21.67 -29.59
CA PHE A 43 18.19 21.02 -28.29
C PHE A 43 16.89 21.41 -27.55
N ARG A 44 16.54 22.70 -27.56
CA ARG A 44 15.27 23.17 -26.97
C ARG A 44 14.06 22.60 -27.69
N LEU A 45 14.12 22.44 -29.01
CA LEU A 45 13.05 21.83 -29.79
C LEU A 45 12.90 20.34 -29.44
N MET A 46 14.01 19.61 -29.38
CA MET A 46 14.05 18.19 -29.01
C MET A 46 13.53 17.96 -27.59
N HIS A 47 13.95 18.79 -26.63
CA HIS A 47 13.44 18.73 -25.26
C HIS A 47 11.92 18.96 -25.20
N ARG A 48 11.41 19.96 -25.93
CA ARG A 48 9.97 20.21 -26.01
C ARG A 48 9.21 19.03 -26.63
N LEU A 49 9.78 18.42 -27.66
CA LEU A 49 9.20 17.22 -28.28
C LEU A 49 9.16 16.06 -27.28
N ALA A 50 10.27 15.82 -26.56
CA ALA A 50 10.35 14.77 -25.55
C ALA A 50 9.36 14.97 -24.40
N VAL A 51 9.23 16.20 -23.88
CA VAL A 51 8.24 16.54 -22.85
C VAL A 51 6.82 16.30 -23.35
N PHE A 52 6.52 16.67 -24.59
CA PHE A 52 5.22 16.42 -25.20
C PHE A 52 4.93 14.93 -25.33
N THR A 53 5.90 14.13 -25.78
CA THR A 53 5.77 12.67 -25.86
C THR A 53 5.52 12.04 -24.49
N VAL A 54 6.27 12.45 -23.46
CA VAL A 54 6.05 11.97 -22.09
C VAL A 54 4.66 12.34 -21.59
N ALA A 55 4.20 13.56 -21.85
CA ALA A 55 2.85 13.99 -21.46
C ALA A 55 1.76 13.13 -22.12
N VAL A 56 1.90 12.82 -23.42
CA VAL A 56 0.97 11.94 -24.14
C VAL A 56 0.99 10.53 -23.57
N LEU A 57 2.16 9.96 -23.29
CA LEU A 57 2.28 8.64 -22.66
C LEU A 57 1.61 8.62 -21.28
N CYS A 58 1.81 9.65 -20.46
CA CYS A 58 1.15 9.79 -19.16
C CYS A 58 -0.38 9.81 -19.32
N VAL A 59 -0.91 10.55 -20.29
CA VAL A 59 -2.36 10.60 -20.55
C VAL A 59 -2.89 9.23 -20.99
N MET A 60 -2.17 8.51 -21.85
CA MET A 60 -2.56 7.17 -22.30
C MET A 60 -2.61 6.17 -21.14
N ILE A 61 -1.55 6.11 -20.32
CA ILE A 61 -1.48 5.25 -19.14
C ILE A 61 -2.58 5.63 -18.13
N SER A 62 -2.84 6.92 -17.95
CA SER A 62 -3.90 7.40 -17.05
C SER A 62 -5.29 6.99 -17.54
N LEU A 63 -5.56 7.08 -18.84
CA LEU A 63 -6.83 6.64 -19.43
C LEU A 63 -7.04 5.13 -19.31
N GLU A 64 -5.98 4.35 -19.54
CA GLU A 64 -6.02 2.90 -19.39
C GLU A 64 -6.29 2.49 -17.94
N SER A 65 -5.55 3.07 -16.98
CA SER A 65 -5.76 2.82 -15.55
C SER A 65 -7.15 3.28 -15.07
N PHE A 66 -7.63 4.44 -15.53
CA PHE A 66 -8.96 4.94 -15.20
C PHE A 66 -10.06 4.04 -15.76
N SER A 67 -9.91 3.56 -17.00
CA SER A 67 -10.84 2.60 -17.60
C SER A 67 -10.93 1.34 -16.75
N THR A 68 -9.78 0.75 -16.37
CA THR A 68 -9.72 -0.43 -15.50
C THR A 68 -10.37 -0.17 -14.14
N ALA A 69 -10.09 0.97 -13.51
CA ALA A 69 -10.70 1.35 -12.24
C ALA A 69 -12.24 1.49 -12.36
N VAL A 70 -12.74 2.07 -13.44
CA VAL A 70 -14.19 2.19 -13.69
C VAL A 70 -14.85 0.82 -13.90
N VAL A 71 -14.20 -0.11 -14.61
CA VAL A 71 -14.70 -1.48 -14.79
C VAL A 71 -14.77 -2.21 -13.44
N ILE A 72 -13.75 -2.04 -12.57
CA ILE A 72 -13.73 -2.57 -11.20
C ILE A 72 -14.88 -1.98 -10.36
N LEU A 73 -15.01 -0.65 -10.35
CA LEU A 73 -16.05 0.05 -9.57
C LEU A 73 -17.47 -0.30 -10.01
N ARG A 74 -17.66 -0.64 -11.30
CA ARG A 74 -18.95 -1.08 -11.84
C ARG A 74 -19.21 -2.58 -11.63
N GLY A 75 -18.28 -3.32 -11.02
CA GLY A 75 -18.41 -4.76 -10.80
C GLY A 75 -18.45 -5.56 -12.12
N GLN A 76 -17.93 -5.01 -13.21
CA GLN A 76 -17.96 -5.62 -14.55
C GLN A 76 -16.71 -6.45 -14.87
N VAL A 77 -15.77 -6.60 -13.93
CA VAL A 77 -14.61 -7.47 -14.08
C VAL A 77 -15.04 -8.93 -13.87
N SER A 78 -14.95 -9.73 -14.94
CA SER A 78 -14.90 -11.20 -14.81
C SER A 78 -13.80 -11.56 -13.82
N ARG A 79 -14.11 -12.46 -12.88
CA ARG A 79 -13.27 -12.90 -11.75
C ARG A 79 -12.00 -13.68 -12.15
N ASP A 80 -11.31 -13.25 -13.20
CA ASP A 80 -10.07 -13.85 -13.68
C ASP A 80 -8.87 -12.91 -13.43
N LEU A 81 -8.82 -12.30 -12.24
CA LEU A 81 -7.49 -12.09 -11.66
C LEU A 81 -6.89 -13.48 -11.46
N PRO A 82 -5.59 -13.72 -11.72
CA PRO A 82 -4.97 -14.97 -11.35
C PRO A 82 -5.27 -15.20 -9.87
N ILE A 83 -6.12 -16.20 -9.59
CA ILE A 83 -6.40 -16.63 -8.23
C ILE A 83 -5.11 -17.33 -7.82
N GLU A 84 -4.22 -16.59 -7.18
CA GLU A 84 -3.10 -17.20 -6.49
C GLU A 84 -3.69 -17.98 -5.32
N VAL A 85 -3.69 -19.30 -5.46
CA VAL A 85 -4.23 -20.21 -4.45
C VAL A 85 -3.14 -20.46 -3.44
N TYR A 86 -3.22 -19.78 -2.30
CA TYR A 86 -2.35 -20.03 -1.17
C TYR A 86 -2.78 -21.30 -0.44
N SER A 87 -1.82 -22.17 -0.16
CA SER A 87 -2.07 -23.48 0.47
C SER A 87 -1.80 -23.46 1.98
N ALA A 88 -2.56 -24.27 2.71
CA ALA A 88 -2.34 -24.63 4.10
C ALA A 88 -2.31 -26.16 4.15
N ASN A 89 -1.19 -26.73 4.62
CA ASN A 89 -0.90 -28.15 4.40
C ASN A 89 -1.24 -29.03 5.60
N LEU A 90 -1.37 -28.46 6.81
CA LEU A 90 -1.53 -29.24 8.03
C LEU A 90 -2.99 -29.34 8.46
N ILE A 91 -3.74 -28.25 8.35
CA ILE A 91 -5.10 -28.21 8.90
C ILE A 91 -6.03 -29.28 8.34
N THR A 92 -5.87 -29.63 7.06
CA THR A 92 -6.65 -30.70 6.42
C THR A 92 -6.33 -32.07 7.01
N ASP A 93 -5.06 -32.32 7.28
CA ASP A 93 -4.60 -33.58 7.87
C ASP A 93 -5.03 -33.68 9.33
N TYR A 94 -4.94 -32.57 10.07
CA TYR A 94 -5.41 -32.49 11.45
C TYR A 94 -6.94 -32.56 11.59
N ALA A 95 -7.69 -32.02 10.63
CA ALA A 95 -9.14 -32.19 10.58
C ALA A 95 -9.53 -33.64 10.27
N GLY A 96 -8.68 -34.36 9.54
CA GLY A 96 -8.90 -35.75 9.15
C GLY A 96 -10.05 -35.92 8.17
N THR A 97 -10.43 -37.16 7.93
CA THR A 97 -11.50 -37.53 6.99
C THR A 97 -12.79 -38.00 7.66
N ALA A 98 -12.80 -38.05 9.00
CA ALA A 98 -13.91 -38.53 9.82
C ALA A 98 -14.65 -37.35 10.47
N THR A 99 -15.30 -37.59 11.61
CA THR A 99 -15.90 -36.51 12.41
C THR A 99 -14.81 -35.66 13.08
N ILE A 100 -15.13 -34.40 13.39
CA ILE A 100 -14.18 -33.51 14.09
C ILE A 100 -13.75 -34.11 15.44
N LYS A 101 -14.63 -34.83 16.14
CA LYS A 101 -14.31 -35.50 17.40
C LYS A 101 -13.26 -36.60 17.27
N GLU A 102 -13.29 -37.30 16.14
CA GLU A 102 -12.34 -38.36 15.82
C GLU A 102 -11.11 -37.82 15.09
N SER A 103 -11.05 -36.51 14.85
CA SER A 103 -9.95 -35.88 14.15
C SER A 103 -8.66 -35.92 14.97
N PRO A 104 -7.49 -35.97 14.32
CA PRO A 104 -6.21 -35.78 14.98
C PRO A 104 -6.14 -34.46 15.77
N LEU A 105 -6.84 -33.41 15.33
CA LEU A 105 -6.92 -32.14 16.05
C LEU A 105 -7.49 -32.33 17.46
N ILE A 106 -8.59 -33.07 17.61
CA ILE A 106 -9.15 -33.32 18.94
C ILE A 106 -8.31 -34.35 19.70
N LEU A 107 -8.02 -35.49 19.08
CA LEU A 107 -7.42 -36.64 19.78
C LEU A 107 -5.94 -36.41 20.14
N GLN A 108 -5.17 -35.77 19.27
CA GLN A 108 -3.72 -35.61 19.46
C GLN A 108 -3.34 -34.23 19.98
N VAL A 109 -4.07 -33.17 19.59
CA VAL A 109 -3.74 -31.79 19.99
C VAL A 109 -4.51 -31.35 21.23
N LEU A 110 -5.79 -31.69 21.35
CA LEU A 110 -6.61 -31.34 22.52
C LEU A 110 -6.79 -32.49 23.51
N GLU A 111 -6.01 -33.57 23.37
CA GLU A 111 -6.04 -34.74 24.26
C GLU A 111 -7.45 -35.35 24.43
N GLY A 112 -8.25 -35.31 23.37
CA GLY A 112 -9.63 -35.82 23.36
C GLY A 112 -10.67 -34.87 23.98
N SER A 113 -10.26 -33.68 24.45
CA SER A 113 -11.16 -32.71 25.08
C SER A 113 -11.73 -31.72 24.07
N THR A 114 -13.05 -31.50 24.12
CA THR A 114 -13.75 -30.43 23.39
C THR A 114 -14.11 -29.24 24.28
N SER A 115 -13.58 -29.20 25.51
CA SER A 115 -13.85 -28.07 26.40
C SER A 115 -13.16 -26.80 25.91
N PRO A 116 -13.79 -25.61 26.07
CA PRO A 116 -13.17 -24.34 25.73
C PRO A 116 -11.81 -24.20 26.39
N GLN A 117 -10.81 -23.94 25.57
CA GLN A 117 -9.46 -23.68 26.04
C GLN A 117 -9.25 -22.17 26.18
N ASN A 118 -8.20 -21.76 26.89
CA ASN A 118 -7.81 -20.36 26.98
C ASN A 118 -6.72 -19.98 25.97
N ASN A 119 -6.07 -20.98 25.36
CA ASN A 119 -4.97 -20.79 24.42
C ASN A 119 -5.44 -20.98 22.97
N SER A 120 -4.60 -20.51 22.05
CA SER A 120 -4.67 -20.84 20.63
C SER A 120 -3.79 -22.05 20.35
N VAL A 121 -4.05 -22.71 19.23
CA VAL A 121 -3.28 -23.85 18.74
C VAL A 121 -2.57 -23.42 17.46
N TYR A 122 -1.27 -23.64 17.41
CA TYR A 122 -0.43 -23.36 16.25
C TYR A 122 0.12 -24.68 15.73
N LEU A 123 -0.34 -25.12 14.57
CA LEU A 123 0.09 -26.37 13.93
C LEU A 123 1.42 -26.12 13.23
N GLU A 124 2.51 -26.66 13.76
CA GLU A 124 3.86 -26.41 13.22
C GLU A 124 4.31 -27.50 12.25
N THR A 125 3.97 -28.75 12.56
CA THR A 125 4.28 -29.93 11.74
C THR A 125 3.15 -30.94 11.86
N PRO A 126 3.13 -32.05 11.08
CA PRO A 126 2.10 -33.09 11.19
C PRO A 126 1.99 -33.77 12.56
N SER A 127 2.98 -33.59 13.44
CA SER A 127 3.01 -34.21 14.77
C SER A 127 3.39 -33.26 15.91
N ALA A 128 3.58 -31.97 15.62
CA ALA A 128 3.97 -30.98 16.62
C ALA A 128 3.12 -29.73 16.48
N HIS A 129 2.72 -29.21 17.65
CA HIS A 129 1.95 -27.99 17.79
C HIS A 129 2.52 -27.15 18.93
N SER A 130 2.15 -25.87 18.91
CA SER A 130 2.56 -24.87 19.89
C SER A 130 1.32 -24.14 20.41
N HIS A 131 1.46 -23.48 21.56
CA HIS A 131 0.44 -22.58 22.14
C HIS A 131 0.91 -21.12 22.21
N THR A 132 2.14 -20.84 21.76
CA THR A 132 2.75 -19.51 21.87
C THR A 132 3.00 -18.83 20.51
N GLY A 133 2.74 -19.53 19.41
CA GLY A 133 2.94 -19.06 18.04
C GLY A 133 3.68 -20.06 17.16
N CYS A 134 3.94 -19.67 15.91
CA CYS A 134 4.66 -20.46 14.93
C CYS A 134 6.18 -20.25 15.05
N SER A 135 6.90 -21.17 15.72
CA SER A 135 8.34 -21.00 16.01
C SER A 135 9.23 -21.05 14.77
N ASN A 136 8.81 -21.77 13.74
CA ASN A 136 9.61 -22.02 12.53
C ASN A 136 9.40 -20.97 11.43
N VAL A 137 8.65 -19.90 11.71
CA VAL A 137 8.32 -18.85 10.75
C VAL A 137 9.11 -17.59 11.07
N ALA A 138 10.06 -17.23 10.22
CA ALA A 138 10.99 -16.12 10.46
C ALA A 138 10.30 -14.75 10.59
N ASN A 139 9.27 -14.50 9.79
CA ASN A 139 8.55 -13.22 9.75
C ASN A 139 7.19 -13.27 10.48
N TYR A 140 7.07 -14.13 11.48
CA TYR A 140 5.82 -14.33 12.21
C TYR A 140 5.41 -13.08 12.97
N ASN A 141 4.22 -12.56 12.67
CA ASN A 141 3.66 -11.43 13.39
C ASN A 141 2.87 -11.92 14.61
N HIS A 142 3.51 -11.89 15.78
CA HIS A 142 2.89 -12.27 17.04
C HIS A 142 1.60 -11.50 17.35
N GLY A 143 1.53 -10.21 17.03
CA GLY A 143 0.35 -9.39 17.34
C GLY A 143 -0.87 -9.79 16.50
N MET A 144 -0.67 -10.15 15.23
CA MET A 144 -1.76 -10.52 14.32
C MET A 144 -2.30 -11.93 14.58
N TYR A 145 -1.47 -12.81 15.14
CA TYR A 145 -1.83 -14.19 15.47
C TYR A 145 -1.93 -14.43 16.98
N ASP A 146 -1.98 -13.35 17.77
CA ASP A 146 -2.11 -13.44 19.22
C ASP A 146 -3.44 -14.05 19.64
N ASN A 147 -3.41 -14.82 20.73
CA ASN A 147 -4.58 -15.49 21.29
C ASN A 147 -5.78 -14.57 21.51
N ASP A 148 -5.53 -13.40 22.11
CA ASP A 148 -6.60 -12.47 22.46
C ASP A 148 -7.16 -11.80 21.22
N TYR A 149 -6.29 -11.51 20.25
CA TYR A 149 -6.71 -10.94 18.97
C TYR A 149 -7.56 -11.91 18.14
N LEU A 150 -7.17 -13.19 18.05
CA LEU A 150 -7.96 -14.20 17.34
C LEU A 150 -9.33 -14.43 18.01
N ARG A 151 -9.37 -14.47 19.34
CA ARG A 151 -10.64 -14.56 20.09
C ARG A 151 -11.50 -13.31 19.92
N PHE A 152 -10.88 -12.13 19.87
CA PHE A 152 -11.56 -10.87 19.58
C PHE A 152 -12.24 -10.90 18.20
N ILE A 153 -11.57 -11.42 17.17
CA ILE A 153 -12.17 -11.57 15.82
C ILE A 153 -13.39 -12.48 15.88
N PHE A 154 -13.29 -13.65 16.53
CA PHE A 154 -14.41 -14.58 16.65
C PHE A 154 -15.61 -13.96 17.38
N SER A 155 -15.38 -13.31 18.53
CA SER A 155 -16.44 -12.63 19.28
C SER A 155 -17.07 -11.48 18.49
N SER A 156 -16.26 -10.73 17.74
CA SER A 156 -16.74 -9.67 16.84
C SER A 156 -17.59 -10.24 15.71
N LEU A 157 -17.21 -11.40 15.16
CA LEU A 157 -18.00 -12.10 14.15
C LEU A 157 -19.36 -12.52 14.74
N GLN A 158 -19.40 -13.13 15.92
CA GLN A 158 -20.66 -13.49 16.57
C GLN A 158 -21.53 -12.25 16.85
N ALA A 159 -20.94 -11.17 17.38
CA ALA A 159 -21.67 -9.95 17.69
C ALA A 159 -22.24 -9.24 16.46
N ARG A 160 -21.53 -9.28 15.32
CA ARG A 160 -21.88 -8.51 14.12
C ARG A 160 -22.56 -9.31 13.03
N ALA A 161 -22.39 -10.64 12.97
CA ALA A 161 -22.99 -11.47 11.92
C ALA A 161 -24.20 -12.26 12.40
N SER A 162 -24.43 -12.36 13.71
CA SER A 162 -25.56 -13.12 14.29
C SER A 162 -26.94 -12.65 13.81
N TYR A 163 -27.09 -11.38 13.44
CA TYR A 163 -28.35 -10.85 12.91
C TYR A 163 -28.80 -11.55 11.61
N ASN A 164 -27.84 -12.00 10.79
CA ASN A 164 -28.08 -12.74 9.55
C ASN A 164 -27.81 -14.23 9.68
N ILE A 165 -26.89 -14.61 10.58
CA ILE A 165 -26.42 -15.98 10.76
C ILE A 165 -26.67 -16.39 12.21
N SER A 166 -27.94 -16.69 12.51
CA SER A 166 -28.41 -16.94 13.89
C SER A 166 -27.66 -18.08 14.59
N TYR A 167 -27.28 -19.13 13.86
CA TYR A 167 -26.58 -20.28 14.43
C TYR A 167 -25.23 -19.92 15.07
N LEU A 168 -24.59 -18.81 14.66
CA LEU A 168 -23.33 -18.37 15.27
C LEU A 168 -23.46 -18.12 16.77
N THR A 169 -24.66 -17.74 17.25
CA THR A 169 -24.91 -17.50 18.68
C THR A 169 -24.96 -18.78 19.51
N GLU A 170 -25.25 -19.90 18.86
CA GLU A 170 -25.30 -21.25 19.47
C GLU A 170 -23.91 -21.89 19.53
N LEU A 171 -22.93 -21.32 18.84
CA LEU A 171 -21.56 -21.81 18.84
C LEU A 171 -20.76 -21.30 20.04
N GLU A 172 -19.99 -22.20 20.63
CA GLU A 172 -18.97 -21.93 21.63
C GLU A 172 -17.59 -22.22 21.02
N LEU A 173 -16.65 -21.29 21.21
CA LEU A 173 -15.28 -21.44 20.72
C LEU A 173 -14.52 -22.43 21.62
N ILE A 174 -13.98 -23.48 21.01
CA ILE A 174 -13.05 -24.39 21.68
C ILE A 174 -11.65 -23.75 21.67
N ALA A 175 -11.11 -23.48 20.48
CA ALA A 175 -9.83 -22.83 20.30
C ALA A 175 -9.69 -22.23 18.87
N PRO A 176 -9.03 -21.08 18.71
CA PRO A 176 -8.47 -20.69 17.43
C PRO A 176 -7.31 -21.62 17.05
N VAL A 177 -7.26 -22.00 15.78
CA VAL A 177 -6.26 -22.89 15.21
C VAL A 177 -5.59 -22.18 14.02
N VAL A 178 -4.27 -22.10 14.06
CA VAL A 178 -3.43 -21.48 13.04
C VAL A 178 -2.59 -22.55 12.38
N ASP A 179 -2.65 -22.63 11.06
CA ASP A 179 -1.74 -23.48 10.28
C ASP A 179 -0.47 -22.70 9.97
N CYS A 180 0.64 -23.05 10.63
CA CYS A 180 1.92 -22.35 10.45
C CYS A 180 2.56 -22.61 9.08
N THR A 181 2.01 -23.52 8.27
CA THR A 181 2.46 -23.79 6.90
C THR A 181 1.73 -22.94 5.86
N PHE A 182 0.77 -22.10 6.28
CA PHE A 182 0.07 -21.23 5.36
C PHE A 182 1.04 -20.29 4.64
N GLU A 183 1.01 -20.31 3.31
CA GLU A 183 2.04 -19.68 2.48
C GLU A 183 2.25 -18.19 2.78
N LEU A 184 1.17 -17.40 2.88
CA LEU A 184 1.28 -15.97 3.19
C LEU A 184 1.78 -15.70 4.61
N LEU A 185 1.46 -16.57 5.57
CA LEU A 185 2.00 -16.49 6.93
C LEU A 185 3.52 -16.74 6.90
N VAL A 186 3.96 -17.75 6.14
CA VAL A 186 5.39 -18.08 5.97
C VAL A 186 6.15 -16.94 5.30
N LEU A 187 5.54 -16.30 4.31
CA LEU A 187 6.09 -15.12 3.63
C LEU A 187 6.09 -13.86 4.52
N GLY A 188 5.34 -13.85 5.63
CA GLY A 188 5.21 -12.70 6.51
C GLY A 188 4.28 -11.61 5.96
N ASP A 189 3.37 -11.98 5.05
CA ASP A 189 2.37 -11.06 4.52
C ASP A 189 1.34 -10.72 5.61
N GLN A 190 1.10 -9.43 5.80
CA GLN A 190 0.20 -8.91 6.85
C GLN A 190 -1.15 -8.44 6.30
N THR A 191 -1.38 -8.59 5.00
CA THR A 191 -2.62 -8.19 4.33
C THR A 191 -3.70 -9.27 4.44
N VAL A 192 -3.31 -10.51 4.72
CA VAL A 192 -4.22 -11.66 4.86
C VAL A 192 -3.95 -12.38 6.18
N LEU A 193 -5.02 -12.61 6.93
CA LEU A 193 -5.02 -13.46 8.11
C LEU A 193 -5.78 -14.75 7.81
N SER A 194 -5.11 -15.89 7.90
CA SER A 194 -5.73 -17.22 7.81
C SER A 194 -5.78 -17.88 9.19
N VAL A 195 -6.99 -18.13 9.68
CA VAL A 195 -7.26 -18.73 10.99
C VAL A 195 -8.50 -19.62 10.88
N TYR A 196 -8.46 -20.76 11.55
CA TYR A 196 -9.57 -21.70 11.66
C TYR A 196 -10.12 -21.63 13.09
N TYR A 197 -11.44 -21.55 13.24
CA TYR A 197 -12.07 -21.55 14.57
C TYR A 197 -12.68 -22.90 14.82
N LEU A 198 -12.10 -23.65 15.76
CA LEU A 198 -12.69 -24.88 16.24
C LEU A 198 -13.79 -24.54 17.24
N VAL A 199 -15.01 -24.95 16.92
CA VAL A 199 -16.23 -24.59 17.65
C VAL A 199 -17.05 -25.83 17.95
N ARG A 200 -17.93 -25.73 18.94
CA ARG A 200 -18.98 -26.72 19.24
C ARG A 200 -20.32 -26.04 19.47
N ASN A 201 -21.40 -26.81 19.46
CA ASN A 201 -22.71 -26.32 19.84
C ASN A 201 -22.82 -26.22 21.38
N LYS A 202 -23.40 -25.13 21.88
CA LYS A 202 -23.69 -24.95 23.32
C LYS A 202 -24.75 -25.92 23.84
N GLY A 203 -25.74 -26.23 23.00
CA GLY A 203 -26.84 -27.14 23.29
C GLY A 203 -26.49 -28.61 23.11
N ASP A 204 -25.42 -28.91 22.37
CA ASP A 204 -24.90 -30.27 22.19
C ASP A 204 -23.35 -30.27 22.18
N PRO A 205 -22.72 -30.21 23.37
CA PRO A 205 -21.26 -30.17 23.50
C PRO A 205 -20.59 -31.51 23.14
N ASP A 206 -21.39 -32.57 23.02
CA ASP A 206 -20.97 -33.94 22.75
C ASP A 206 -21.19 -34.37 21.30
N GLN A 207 -21.53 -33.46 20.39
CA GLN A 207 -21.64 -33.68 18.95
C GLN A 207 -20.50 -33.05 18.13
#